data_AF-A0A8H7UXS9-F1
#
_entry.id   AF-A0A8H7UXS9-F1
#
_cell.length_a   1.000
_cell.length_b   1.000
_cell.length_c   1.000
_cell.angle_alpha   90.00
_cell.angle_beta   90.00
_cell.angle_gamma   90.00
#
_symmetry.space_group_name_H-M   'P 1'
#
loop_
_entity.id
_entity.type
_entity.pdbx_description
1 polymer ?
#
loop_
_entity_poly.entity_id
_entity_poly.type
_entity_poly.pdbx_seq_one_letter_code
_entity_poly.pdbx_strand_id
1 'polypeptide(L)'
;MITRPLRGSRKHHELRVQPFNKRHRWLRSTTLTNIESDASGDKRPDATLTKLTQLSYGPSLGFGEAKVAQPTTNNNDLCHDLLRLGIFCKEAIDTHHWNACLAFQIHGFTIVFYLMRLRHDGIYTMYEIAKVLFPRSLEELSSFISLKNLRSLAQVSESFWRLCKSVPASEIDVMISNSRPTHPYFYNLIDSSKNKGRTCALRFEQ
;
A
#
# COMPACT_ATOMS: atom_id res chain seq x y z
N MET A 1 8.09 49.96 27.98
CA MET A 1 8.88 49.07 27.09
C MET A 1 7.89 48.15 26.38
N ILE A 2 7.43 48.56 25.19
CA ILE A 2 6.43 47.83 24.39
C ILE A 2 7.16 47.34 23.14
N THR A 3 7.14 46.03 22.86
CA THR A 3 6.84 45.45 21.53
C THR A 3 6.94 43.92 21.52
N ARG A 4 5.75 43.32 21.37
CA ARG A 4 5.32 42.13 20.60
C ARG A 4 6.02 40.75 20.67
N PRO A 5 5.22 39.66 20.70
CA PRO A 5 5.65 38.26 20.55
C PRO A 5 5.55 37.73 19.09
N LEU A 6 5.95 36.45 18.93
CA LEU A 6 5.61 35.47 17.87
C LEU A 6 6.71 35.12 16.84
N ARG A 7 7.10 33.84 16.79
CA ARG A 7 6.59 32.88 15.77
C ARG A 7 7.13 31.46 16.00
N GLY A 8 6.23 30.56 16.37
CA GLY A 8 6.43 29.13 16.16
C GLY A 8 6.45 28.83 14.65
N SER A 9 7.45 28.08 14.21
CA SER A 9 7.55 27.60 12.83
C SER A 9 6.44 26.59 12.55
N ARG A 10 5.39 27.01 11.84
CA ARG A 10 4.51 26.09 11.12
C ARG A 10 5.29 25.54 9.93
N LYS A 11 5.63 24.24 9.96
CA LYS A 11 6.04 23.51 8.75
C LYS A 11 4.83 23.45 7.83
N HIS A 12 4.84 24.25 6.77
CA HIS A 12 3.87 24.13 5.70
C HIS A 12 4.14 22.84 4.92
N HIS A 13 3.19 21.90 4.97
CA HIS A 13 3.11 20.82 3.99
C HIS A 13 2.37 21.38 2.77
N GLU A 14 3.12 21.74 1.74
CA GLU A 14 2.56 22.28 0.50
C GLU A 14 2.33 21.14 -0.50
N LEU A 15 1.09 20.94 -0.91
CA LEU A 15 0.72 20.16 -2.09
C LEU A 15 0.52 21.14 -3.23
N ARG A 16 1.42 21.10 -4.24
CA ARG A 16 1.36 21.98 -5.39
C ARG A 16 0.64 21.30 -6.55
N VAL A 17 -0.45 21.90 -7.04
CA VAL A 17 -1.17 21.48 -8.24
C VAL A 17 -0.97 22.54 -9.33
N GLN A 18 -0.55 22.14 -10.53
CA GLN A 18 -0.43 23.01 -11.71
C GLN A 18 -1.34 22.53 -12.86
N PRO A 19 -1.82 23.43 -13.74
CA PRO A 19 -2.84 23.11 -14.73
C PRO A 19 -2.32 22.35 -15.96
N PHE A 20 -3.22 21.53 -16.53
CA PHE A 20 -3.04 20.46 -17.50
C PHE A 20 -3.08 20.96 -18.95
N ASN A 21 -2.09 20.62 -19.78
CA ASN A 21 -2.20 20.76 -21.24
C ASN A 21 -1.74 19.48 -21.97
N LYS A 22 -2.39 19.27 -23.12
CA LYS A 22 -2.65 18.01 -23.83
C LYS A 22 -1.42 17.19 -24.23
N ARG A 23 -1.43 15.88 -23.88
CA ARG A 23 -1.15 14.69 -24.71
C ARG A 23 -0.58 13.54 -23.84
N HIS A 24 -1.34 12.45 -23.80
CA HIS A 24 -0.96 11.07 -23.47
C HIS A 24 0.36 10.86 -22.70
N ARG A 25 0.31 10.94 -21.37
CA ARG A 25 1.21 10.23 -20.45
C ARG A 25 0.62 10.31 -19.03
N TRP A 26 0.25 9.18 -18.45
CA TRP A 26 -0.10 9.09 -17.02
C TRP A 26 1.07 9.59 -16.17
N LEU A 27 0.81 10.38 -15.11
CA LEU A 27 1.66 10.73 -13.91
C LEU A 27 1.13 12.08 -13.32
N ARG A 28 1.09 12.42 -12.02
CA ARG A 28 1.40 11.79 -10.72
C ARG A 28 0.92 12.76 -9.60
N SER A 29 0.27 12.27 -8.55
CA SER A 29 0.30 12.85 -7.19
C SER A 29 0.14 11.73 -6.16
N THR A 30 1.04 10.75 -6.26
CA THR A 30 1.47 9.74 -5.29
C THR A 30 2.60 9.02 -6.02
N THR A 31 3.84 9.22 -5.58
CA THR A 31 5.00 8.77 -6.35
C THR A 31 5.18 7.26 -6.17
N LEU A 32 4.60 6.48 -7.07
CA LEU A 32 4.96 5.08 -7.32
C LEU A 32 6.39 5.06 -7.86
N THR A 33 7.38 4.73 -7.05
CA THR A 33 8.77 4.59 -7.51
C THR A 33 9.42 3.32 -7.03
N ASN A 34 10.26 2.86 -7.92
CA ASN A 34 11.00 1.62 -7.86
C ASN A 34 12.23 1.71 -6.94
N ILE A 35 12.12 1.47 -5.62
CA ILE A 35 13.27 1.46 -4.68
C ILE A 35 12.93 0.51 -3.51
N GLU A 36 13.72 -0.45 -2.99
CA GLU A 36 15.12 -0.88 -3.16
C GLU A 36 15.17 -2.29 -3.77
N SER A 37 16.11 -2.52 -4.68
CA SER A 37 16.38 -3.84 -5.23
C SER A 37 17.14 -4.69 -4.22
N ASP A 38 16.51 -5.76 -3.73
CA ASP A 38 17.27 -6.96 -3.40
C ASP A 38 18.12 -7.29 -4.64
N ALA A 39 19.42 -7.55 -4.50
CA ALA A 39 20.36 -7.71 -5.62
C ALA A 39 19.96 -8.82 -6.63
N SER A 40 18.94 -9.59 -6.31
CA SER A 40 18.34 -10.65 -7.12
C SER A 40 17.18 -10.20 -8.02
N GLY A 41 16.63 -8.98 -7.90
CA GLY A 41 15.53 -8.48 -8.75
C GLY A 41 14.17 -9.20 -8.64
N ASP A 42 14.10 -10.36 -7.98
CA ASP A 42 12.96 -11.29 -8.05
C ASP A 42 11.78 -10.98 -7.10
N LYS A 43 12.00 -10.13 -6.09
CA LYS A 43 11.04 -9.88 -4.99
C LYS A 43 10.56 -8.43 -4.94
N ARG A 44 10.35 -7.82 -6.10
CA ARG A 44 9.89 -6.44 -6.20
C ARG A 44 8.36 -6.38 -6.36
N PRO A 45 7.63 -5.57 -5.58
CA PRO A 45 6.22 -5.29 -5.85
C PRO A 45 6.07 -4.35 -7.07
N ASP A 46 4.94 -4.41 -7.76
CA ASP A 46 4.64 -3.50 -8.88
C ASP A 46 4.58 -2.01 -8.45
N ALA A 47 4.24 -1.78 -7.19
CA ALA A 47 4.10 -0.46 -6.60
C ALA A 47 4.65 -0.39 -5.17
N THR A 48 5.31 0.72 -4.84
CA THR A 48 5.73 1.06 -3.48
C THR A 48 5.24 2.46 -3.12
N LEU A 49 4.70 2.61 -1.92
CA LEU A 49 4.26 3.87 -1.32
C LEU A 49 5.32 4.33 -0.31
N THR A 50 5.81 5.56 -0.47
CA THR A 50 6.82 6.15 0.41
C THR A 50 6.48 7.61 0.67
N LYS A 51 7.02 8.17 1.76
CA LYS A 51 6.94 9.61 2.02
C LYS A 51 8.10 10.32 1.32
N LEU A 52 7.80 11.32 0.50
CA LEU A 52 8.82 12.19 -0.10
C LEU A 52 9.09 13.38 0.83
N THR A 53 10.32 13.51 1.33
CA THR A 53 10.75 14.64 2.17
C THR A 53 11.98 15.27 1.56
N GLN A 54 11.90 16.55 1.17
CA GLN A 54 13.03 17.29 0.58
C GLN A 54 13.69 16.55 -0.60
N LEU A 55 12.88 16.02 -1.53
CA LEU A 55 13.31 15.21 -2.68
C LEU A 55 13.97 13.87 -2.34
N SER A 56 14.01 13.47 -1.07
CA SER A 56 14.45 12.15 -0.63
C SER A 56 13.26 11.24 -0.30
N TYR A 57 13.36 9.98 -0.70
CA TYR A 57 12.37 8.95 -0.40
C TYR A 57 12.62 8.40 1.00
N GLY A 58 11.59 8.42 1.84
CA GLY A 58 11.59 7.72 3.12
C GLY A 58 11.33 6.22 2.96
N PRO A 59 11.28 5.48 4.08
CA PRO A 59 11.02 4.04 4.05
C PRO A 59 9.63 3.72 3.50
N SER A 60 9.48 2.49 3.00
CA SER A 60 8.23 1.98 2.42
C SER A 60 7.12 1.94 3.48
N LEU A 61 6.00 2.59 3.17
CA LEU A 61 4.77 2.65 3.98
C LEU A 61 3.67 1.75 3.43
N GLY A 62 3.85 1.24 2.22
CA GLY A 62 2.88 0.40 1.56
C GLY A 62 3.33 -0.12 0.21
N PHE A 63 2.56 -1.07 -0.31
CA PHE A 63 2.90 -1.81 -1.52
C PHE A 63 1.66 -2.06 -2.40
N GLY A 64 1.87 -2.32 -3.67
CA GLY A 64 0.80 -2.74 -4.56
C GLY A 64 1.25 -3.74 -5.61
N GLU A 65 0.31 -4.59 -6.02
CA GLU A 65 0.45 -5.54 -7.13
C GLU A 65 -0.68 -5.29 -8.14
N ALA A 66 -0.38 -5.41 -9.44
CA ALA A 66 -1.31 -5.09 -10.51
C ALA A 66 -1.37 -6.20 -11.57
N LYS A 67 -2.59 -6.63 -11.88
CA LYS A 67 -2.88 -7.61 -12.94
C LYS A 67 -3.87 -7.04 -13.93
N VAL A 68 -3.61 -7.26 -15.22
CA VAL A 68 -4.59 -7.02 -16.27
C VAL A 68 -5.70 -8.07 -16.15
N ALA A 69 -6.96 -7.64 -16.32
CA ALA A 69 -8.09 -8.58 -16.36
C ALA A 69 -7.97 -9.49 -17.58
N GLN A 70 -8.03 -10.81 -17.35
CA GLN A 70 -7.98 -11.83 -18.40
C GLN A 70 -9.34 -12.53 -18.54
N PRO A 71 -9.66 -13.09 -19.73
CA PRO A 71 -10.94 -13.78 -19.97
C PRO A 71 -11.21 -14.93 -18.97
N THR A 72 -10.16 -15.59 -18.52
CA THR A 72 -10.22 -16.56 -17.41
C THR A 72 -9.49 -15.96 -16.21
N THR A 73 -10.20 -15.77 -15.11
CA THR A 73 -9.59 -15.26 -13.87
C THR A 73 -8.74 -16.38 -13.25
N ASN A 74 -7.42 -16.19 -13.23
CA ASN A 74 -6.54 -17.09 -12.50
C ASN A 74 -6.51 -16.67 -11.02
N ASN A 75 -7.47 -17.17 -10.24
CA ASN A 75 -7.53 -16.90 -8.79
C ASN A 75 -6.22 -17.26 -8.08
N ASN A 76 -5.47 -18.25 -8.57
CA ASN A 76 -4.18 -18.60 -7.99
C ASN A 76 -3.16 -17.46 -8.11
N ASP A 77 -3.16 -16.74 -9.23
CA ASP A 77 -2.27 -15.58 -9.41
C ASP A 77 -2.67 -14.43 -8.47
N LEU A 78 -3.97 -14.16 -8.32
CA LEU A 78 -4.45 -13.12 -7.40
C LEU A 78 -4.16 -13.47 -5.93
N CYS A 79 -4.31 -14.74 -5.55
CA CYS A 79 -3.90 -15.23 -4.23
C CYS A 79 -2.41 -15.06 -3.99
N HIS A 80 -1.60 -15.41 -4.97
CA HIS A 80 -0.15 -15.31 -4.90
C HIS A 80 0.30 -13.86 -4.74
N ASP A 81 -0.28 -12.94 -5.51
CA ASP A 81 -0.01 -11.51 -5.41
C ASP A 81 -0.48 -10.96 -4.05
N LEU A 82 -1.59 -11.44 -3.49
CA LEU A 82 -2.03 -11.05 -2.14
C LEU A 82 -1.09 -11.58 -1.04
N LEU A 83 -0.59 -12.80 -1.16
CA LEU A 83 0.39 -13.36 -0.24
C LEU A 83 1.71 -12.57 -0.28
N ARG A 84 2.15 -12.17 -1.48
CA ARG A 84 3.31 -11.27 -1.67
C ARG A 84 3.12 -9.94 -0.95
N LEU A 85 1.97 -9.30 -1.15
CA LEU A 85 1.63 -8.07 -0.43
C LEU A 85 1.66 -8.26 1.09
N GLY A 86 1.14 -9.38 1.58
CA GLY A 86 1.19 -9.74 3.00
C GLY A 86 2.62 -9.80 3.55
N ILE A 87 3.52 -10.47 2.83
CA ILE A 87 4.93 -10.57 3.23
C ILE A 87 5.60 -9.19 3.18
N PHE A 88 5.46 -8.42 2.10
CA PHE A 88 6.05 -7.09 2.01
C PHE A 88 5.57 -6.16 3.13
N CYS A 89 4.26 -6.13 3.40
CA CYS A 89 3.70 -5.32 4.47
C CYS A 89 4.23 -5.73 5.85
N LYS A 90 4.31 -7.03 6.12
CA LYS A 90 4.85 -7.55 7.37
C LYS A 90 6.31 -7.13 7.55
N GLU A 91 7.15 -7.36 6.55
CA GLU A 91 8.58 -7.02 6.60
C GLU A 91 8.79 -5.52 6.81
N ALA A 92 7.97 -4.67 6.17
CA ALA A 92 8.02 -3.23 6.39
C ALA A 92 7.60 -2.83 7.81
N ILE A 93 6.57 -3.47 8.38
CA ILE A 93 6.15 -3.26 9.77
C ILE A 93 7.29 -3.59 10.72
N ASP A 94 7.93 -4.75 10.53
CA ASP A 94 8.98 -5.23 11.42
C ASP A 94 10.25 -4.39 11.32
N THR A 95 10.70 -4.10 10.10
CA THR A 95 11.96 -3.40 9.82
C THR A 95 11.92 -1.92 10.18
N HIS A 96 10.79 -1.26 9.93
CA HIS A 96 10.67 0.20 10.10
C HIS A 96 9.80 0.59 11.30
N HIS A 97 9.34 -0.40 12.07
CA HIS A 97 8.50 -0.22 13.25
C HIS A 97 7.25 0.62 12.95
N TRP A 98 6.54 0.22 11.89
CA TRP A 98 5.29 0.88 11.48
C TRP A 98 4.10 0.33 12.26
N ASN A 99 3.20 1.21 12.70
CA ASN A 99 1.95 0.80 13.35
C ASN A 99 0.95 0.14 12.36
N ALA A 100 1.09 0.45 11.08
CA ALA A 100 0.35 -0.19 9.99
C ALA A 100 1.09 -0.04 8.66
N CYS A 101 0.79 -0.92 7.71
CA CYS A 101 1.24 -0.83 6.33
C CYS A 101 0.06 -0.98 5.37
N LEU A 102 -0.02 -0.12 4.36
CA LEU A 102 -1.09 -0.13 3.37
C LEU A 102 -0.71 -1.06 2.20
N ALA A 103 -1.62 -1.92 1.79
CA ALA A 103 -1.49 -2.68 0.56
C ALA A 103 -2.62 -2.35 -0.40
N PHE A 104 -2.40 -2.49 -1.70
CA PHE A 104 -3.49 -2.49 -2.67
C PHE A 104 -3.25 -3.48 -3.80
N GLN A 105 -4.32 -4.11 -4.25
CA GLN A 105 -4.28 -5.03 -5.38
C GLN A 105 -5.16 -4.49 -6.49
N ILE A 106 -4.62 -4.41 -7.70
CA ILE A 106 -5.35 -3.98 -8.90
C ILE A 106 -5.62 -5.21 -9.77
N HIS A 107 -6.88 -5.45 -10.09
CA HIS A 107 -7.30 -6.45 -11.07
C HIS A 107 -8.19 -5.78 -12.12
N GLY A 108 -7.65 -5.59 -13.32
CA GLY A 108 -8.28 -4.76 -14.35
C GLY A 108 -8.46 -3.33 -13.86
N PHE A 109 -9.72 -2.92 -13.67
CA PHE A 109 -10.07 -1.60 -13.14
C PHE A 109 -10.51 -1.63 -11.68
N THR A 110 -10.55 -2.82 -11.05
CA THR A 110 -10.90 -2.93 -9.63
C THR A 110 -9.65 -2.76 -8.79
N ILE A 111 -9.69 -1.83 -7.83
CA ILE A 111 -8.66 -1.65 -6.81
C ILE A 111 -9.24 -2.07 -5.47
N VAL A 112 -8.56 -3.00 -4.79
CA VAL A 112 -8.87 -3.40 -3.42
C VAL A 112 -7.75 -2.89 -2.52
N PHE A 113 -8.10 -2.15 -1.48
CA PHE A 113 -7.17 -1.62 -0.48
C PHE A 113 -7.23 -2.47 0.79
N TYR A 114 -6.06 -2.80 1.32
CA TYR A 114 -5.91 -3.57 2.54
C TYR A 114 -5.04 -2.79 3.54
N LEU A 115 -5.30 -3.00 4.83
CA LEU A 115 -4.44 -2.49 5.88
C LEU A 115 -3.92 -3.65 6.71
N MET A 116 -2.59 -3.73 6.85
CA MET A 116 -1.93 -4.73 7.69
C MET A 116 -1.44 -4.10 8.99
N ARG A 117 -1.64 -4.82 10.11
CA ARG A 117 -1.15 -4.43 11.45
C ARG A 117 -0.74 -5.64 12.27
N LEU A 118 0.30 -5.49 13.09
CA LEU A 118 0.59 -6.40 14.20
C LEU A 118 -0.40 -6.10 15.33
N ARG A 119 -1.26 -7.07 15.69
CA ARG A 119 -2.33 -6.86 16.70
C ARG A 119 -2.03 -7.55 18.02
N HIS A 120 -1.39 -8.71 17.95
CA HIS A 120 -1.01 -9.54 19.09
C HIS A 120 0.29 -10.25 18.77
N ASP A 121 0.83 -10.96 19.75
CA ASP A 121 2.06 -11.72 19.64
C ASP A 121 2.08 -12.67 18.42
N GLY A 122 2.89 -12.33 17.43
CA GLY A 122 3.02 -13.04 16.15
C GLY A 122 1.82 -12.96 15.21
N ILE A 123 0.75 -12.22 15.56
CA ILE A 123 -0.49 -12.17 14.79
C ILE A 123 -0.58 -10.85 14.01
N TYR A 124 -0.35 -10.95 12.70
CA TYR A 124 -0.55 -9.88 11.73
C TYR A 124 -1.93 -10.04 11.09
N THR A 125 -2.74 -8.99 11.20
CA THR A 125 -4.06 -8.94 10.56
C THR A 125 -3.98 -8.03 9.34
N MET A 126 -4.29 -8.58 8.16
CA MET A 126 -4.52 -7.82 6.93
C MET A 126 -6.00 -7.91 6.60
N TYR A 127 -6.68 -6.77 6.50
CA TYR A 127 -8.12 -6.71 6.20
C TYR A 127 -8.41 -5.69 5.11
N GLU A 128 -9.41 -5.97 4.29
CA GLU A 128 -9.91 -5.04 3.27
C GLU A 128 -10.52 -3.81 3.94
N ILE A 129 -10.11 -2.63 3.49
CA ILE A 129 -10.64 -1.34 3.97
C ILE A 129 -11.50 -0.62 2.92
N ALA A 130 -11.31 -0.94 1.64
CA ALA A 130 -12.13 -0.41 0.56
C ALA A 130 -11.93 -1.21 -0.74
N LYS A 131 -12.97 -1.26 -1.56
CA LYS A 131 -12.94 -1.76 -2.94
C LYS A 131 -13.60 -0.75 -3.86
N VAL A 132 -12.88 -0.34 -4.91
CA VAL A 132 -13.34 0.69 -5.83
C VAL A 132 -13.09 0.24 -7.27
N LEU A 133 -14.09 0.42 -8.13
CA LEU A 133 -13.96 0.21 -9.58
C LEU A 133 -13.61 1.54 -10.25
N PHE A 134 -12.42 1.66 -10.83
CA PHE A 134 -12.02 2.82 -11.62
C PHE A 134 -12.77 2.91 -12.95
N PRO A 135 -13.10 4.12 -13.42
CA PRO A 135 -13.84 4.30 -14.65
C PRO A 135 -12.96 3.92 -15.85
N ARG A 136 -13.54 3.19 -16.80
CA ARG A 136 -12.86 2.73 -18.02
C ARG A 136 -12.88 3.78 -19.12
N SER A 137 -13.81 4.71 -19.04
CA SER A 137 -14.02 5.80 -19.98
C SER A 137 -14.49 7.07 -19.25
N LEU A 138 -14.55 8.18 -19.97
CA LEU A 138 -15.09 9.44 -19.44
C LEU A 138 -16.59 9.32 -19.09
N GLU A 139 -17.33 8.47 -19.79
CA GLU A 139 -18.76 8.24 -19.57
C GLU A 139 -19.02 7.60 -18.19
N GLU A 140 -18.12 6.73 -17.73
CA GLU A 140 -18.20 6.09 -16.43
C GLU A 140 -17.72 6.99 -15.28
N LEU A 141 -17.10 8.14 -15.58
CA LEU A 141 -16.51 9.02 -14.56
C LEU A 141 -17.56 9.60 -13.61
N SER A 142 -18.72 9.99 -14.13
CA SER A 142 -19.83 10.53 -13.31
C SER A 142 -20.30 9.51 -12.26
N SER A 143 -20.34 8.23 -12.65
CA SER A 143 -20.68 7.11 -11.76
C SER A 143 -19.55 6.82 -10.77
N PHE A 144 -18.29 7.00 -11.19
CA PHE A 144 -17.14 6.88 -10.31
C PHE A 144 -17.10 7.95 -9.22
N ILE A 145 -17.42 9.21 -9.52
CA ILE A 145 -17.47 10.33 -8.56
C ILE A 145 -18.79 10.27 -7.73
N SER A 146 -19.20 9.05 -7.36
CA SER A 146 -20.30 8.86 -6.43
C SER A 146 -19.85 9.14 -4.99
N LEU A 147 -20.79 9.55 -4.15
CA LEU A 147 -20.53 9.75 -2.72
C LEU A 147 -19.98 8.49 -2.04
N LYS A 148 -20.38 7.29 -2.51
CA LYS A 148 -19.88 6.00 -2.03
C LYS A 148 -18.37 5.85 -2.28
N ASN A 149 -17.92 6.07 -3.52
CA ASN A 149 -16.51 5.93 -3.87
C ASN A 149 -15.67 7.03 -3.21
N LEU A 150 -16.16 8.27 -3.17
CA LEU A 150 -15.47 9.37 -2.50
C LEU A 150 -15.29 9.10 -1.00
N ARG A 151 -16.32 8.59 -0.31
CA ARG A 151 -16.21 8.18 1.10
C ARG A 151 -15.22 7.04 1.28
N SER A 152 -15.24 6.04 0.40
CA SER A 152 -14.32 4.89 0.46
C SER A 152 -12.86 5.35 0.30
N LEU A 153 -12.58 6.20 -0.69
CA LEU A 153 -11.24 6.77 -0.92
C LEU A 153 -10.81 7.70 0.23
N ALA A 154 -11.74 8.50 0.78
CA ALA A 154 -11.46 9.32 1.95
C ALA A 154 -11.12 8.47 3.18
N GLN A 155 -11.81 7.35 3.39
CA GLN A 155 -11.51 6.40 4.47
C GLN A 155 -10.14 5.74 4.31
N VAL A 156 -9.76 5.36 3.09
CA VAL A 156 -8.41 4.84 2.80
C VAL A 156 -7.36 5.90 3.15
N SER A 157 -7.56 7.14 2.70
CA SER A 157 -6.65 8.26 2.99
C SER A 157 -6.54 8.51 4.50
N GLU A 158 -7.67 8.60 5.20
CA GLU A 158 -7.72 8.80 6.66
C GLU A 158 -6.97 7.68 7.41
N SER A 159 -7.24 6.42 7.04
CA SER A 159 -6.58 5.25 7.62
C SER A 159 -5.07 5.28 7.37
N PHE A 160 -4.65 5.62 6.15
CA PHE A 160 -3.23 5.74 5.80
C PHE A 160 -2.54 6.79 6.69
N TRP A 161 -3.03 8.03 6.70
CA TRP A 161 -2.39 9.11 7.45
C TRP A 161 -2.43 8.90 8.96
N ARG A 162 -3.50 8.30 9.49
CA ARG A 162 -3.65 8.06 10.92
C ARG A 162 -2.81 6.89 11.41
N LEU A 163 -2.71 5.81 10.62
CA LEU A 163 -2.17 4.52 11.08
C LEU A 163 -0.80 4.16 10.49
N CYS A 164 -0.48 4.54 9.25
CA CYS A 164 0.80 4.23 8.59
C CYS A 164 1.89 5.23 9.02
N LYS A 165 2.26 5.15 10.29
CA LYS A 165 3.26 6.00 10.95
C LYS A 165 4.08 5.16 11.92
N SER A 166 5.21 5.70 12.36
CA SER A 166 6.10 4.99 13.28
C SER A 166 5.40 4.79 14.61
N VAL A 167 5.62 3.62 15.21
CA VAL A 167 5.20 3.31 16.57
C VAL A 167 5.89 4.29 17.54
N PRO A 168 5.20 4.82 18.57
CA PRO A 168 5.82 5.66 19.57
C PRO A 168 7.00 4.96 20.24
N ALA A 169 8.05 5.70 20.63
CA ALA A 169 9.26 5.12 21.23
C ALA A 169 8.97 4.24 22.46
N SER A 170 7.94 4.59 23.25
CA SER A 170 7.50 3.81 24.42
C SER A 170 6.90 2.43 24.10
N GLU A 171 6.51 2.20 22.85
CA GLU A 171 5.82 0.98 22.41
C GLU A 171 6.69 0.10 21.49
N ILE A 172 7.89 0.57 21.10
CA ILE A 172 8.78 -0.15 20.18
C ILE A 172 9.19 -1.51 20.77
N ASP A 173 9.62 -1.57 22.02
CA ASP A 173 10.03 -2.83 22.67
C ASP A 173 8.89 -3.85 22.75
N VAL A 174 7.66 -3.35 22.98
CA VAL A 174 6.44 -4.17 22.96
C VAL A 174 6.14 -4.67 21.55
N MET A 175 6.33 -3.83 20.53
CA MET A 175 6.14 -4.24 19.14
C MET A 175 7.19 -5.29 18.71
N ILE A 176 8.47 -5.10 19.07
CA ILE A 176 9.56 -6.03 18.75
C ILE A 176 9.32 -7.38 19.44
N SER A 177 8.96 -7.37 20.72
CA SER A 177 8.66 -8.61 21.46
C SER A 177 7.44 -9.35 20.90
N ASN A 178 6.46 -8.65 20.34
CA ASN A 178 5.32 -9.25 19.65
C ASN A 178 5.61 -9.64 18.19
N SER A 179 6.69 -9.15 17.58
CA SER A 179 7.04 -9.47 16.19
C SER A 179 7.57 -10.90 16.08
N ARG A 180 7.35 -11.54 14.93
CA ARG A 180 7.88 -12.88 14.65
C ARG A 180 8.54 -12.91 13.27
N PRO A 181 9.69 -13.58 13.12
CA PRO A 181 10.34 -13.71 11.83
C PRO A 181 9.44 -14.42 10.83
N THR A 182 9.47 -13.98 9.57
CA THR A 182 8.75 -14.66 8.49
C THR A 182 9.37 -16.03 8.26
N HIS A 183 8.55 -17.08 8.33
CA HIS A 183 9.05 -18.44 8.12
C HIS A 183 9.58 -18.58 6.68
N PRO A 184 10.77 -19.17 6.45
CA PRO A 184 11.41 -19.24 5.13
C PRO A 184 10.54 -19.88 4.03
N TYR A 185 9.64 -20.78 4.42
CA TYR A 185 8.63 -21.37 3.54
C TYR A 185 7.77 -20.34 2.80
N PHE A 186 7.46 -19.19 3.40
CA PHE A 186 6.67 -18.16 2.75
C PHE A 186 7.40 -17.52 1.58
N TYR A 187 8.71 -17.27 1.69
CA TYR A 187 9.51 -16.80 0.54
C TYR A 187 9.53 -17.84 -0.59
N ASN A 188 9.55 -19.13 -0.23
CA ASN A 188 9.44 -20.21 -1.19
C ASN A 188 8.07 -20.29 -1.88
N LEU A 189 7.00 -19.81 -1.26
CA LEU A 189 5.66 -19.79 -1.84
C LEU A 189 5.45 -18.64 -2.82
N ILE A 190 6.15 -17.52 -2.61
CA ILE A 190 6.01 -16.30 -3.44
C ILE A 190 7.06 -16.16 -4.54
N ASP A 191 7.90 -17.18 -4.67
CA ASP A 191 8.95 -17.28 -5.68
C ASP A 191 8.32 -17.44 -7.08
N SER A 192 8.63 -16.47 -7.95
CA SER A 192 8.14 -16.34 -9.32
C SER A 192 8.51 -17.54 -10.21
N SER A 193 9.52 -18.31 -9.82
CA SER A 193 10.04 -19.47 -10.57
C SER A 193 9.18 -20.74 -10.45
N LYS A 194 8.17 -20.77 -9.56
CA LYS A 194 7.40 -21.99 -9.28
C LYS A 194 6.11 -22.12 -10.11
N ASN A 195 5.76 -23.38 -10.36
CA ASN A 195 4.69 -23.78 -11.27
C ASN A 195 3.30 -23.32 -10.78
N LYS A 196 2.59 -22.58 -11.63
CA LYS A 196 1.29 -21.93 -11.38
C LYS A 196 0.09 -22.88 -11.25
N GLY A 197 0.32 -24.19 -11.44
CA GLY A 197 -0.71 -25.23 -11.38
C GLY A 197 -1.16 -25.66 -9.98
N ARG A 198 -0.65 -25.03 -8.90
CA ARG A 198 -1.07 -25.37 -7.53
C ARG A 198 -2.40 -24.69 -7.20
N THR A 199 -3.35 -25.46 -6.69
CA THR A 199 -4.64 -24.97 -6.20
C THR A 199 -4.45 -23.99 -5.04
N CYS A 200 -4.90 -22.75 -5.21
CA CYS A 200 -4.94 -21.77 -4.12
C CYS A 200 -6.04 -22.16 -3.11
N ALA A 201 -5.68 -22.21 -1.83
CA ALA A 201 -6.62 -22.50 -0.73
C ALA A 201 -7.48 -21.28 -0.32
N LEU A 202 -7.15 -20.07 -0.79
CA LEU A 202 -7.92 -18.85 -0.52
C LEU A 202 -9.08 -18.75 -1.52
N ARG A 203 -10.30 -18.70 -1.01
CA ARG A 203 -11.51 -18.48 -1.82
C ARG A 203 -11.87 -17.00 -1.77
N PHE A 204 -11.94 -16.36 -2.93
CA PHE A 204 -12.58 -15.06 -3.08
C PHE A 204 -14.04 -15.32 -3.47
N GLU A 205 -14.99 -14.86 -2.66
CA GLU A 205 -16.41 -14.92 -3.02
C GLU A 205 -16.69 -13.93 -4.17
N GLN A 206 -17.48 -14.39 -5.15
CA GLN A 206 -17.83 -13.67 -6.39
C GLN A 206 -18.90 -12.61 -6.15
#